data_AF-A0A8J7R2W3-F1
#
_entry.id   AF-A0A8J7R2W3-F1
#
_cell.length_a   1.000
_cell.length_b   1.000
_cell.length_c   1.000
_cell.angle_alpha   90.00
_cell.angle_beta   90.00
_cell.angle_gamma   90.00
#
_symmetry.space_group_name_H-M   'P 1'
#
loop_
_entity.id
_entity.type
_entity.pdbx_description
1 polymer ?
#
loop_
_entity_poly.entity_id
_entity_poly.type
_entity_poly.pdbx_seq_one_letter_code
_entity_poly.pdbx_strand_id
1 'polypeptide(L)' 'MILMARRSHPPQLPLLNWSLQGEITRLQSQREDLVGRISRLKRFSHRRVELEARLRIATARQLELEREIGEQS' A
#
# COMPACT_ATOMS: atom_id res chain seq x y z
N MET A 1 7.68 -23.80 -32.37
CA MET A 1 7.97 -22.35 -32.35
C MET A 1 6.76 -21.65 -31.74
N ILE A 2 6.78 -21.34 -30.45
CA ILE A 2 5.63 -20.75 -29.75
C ILE A 2 5.77 -19.23 -29.80
N LEU A 3 4.86 -18.57 -30.51
CA LEU A 3 4.73 -17.12 -30.57
C LEU A 3 4.20 -16.64 -29.21
N MET A 4 5.06 -16.04 -28.38
CA MET A 4 4.60 -15.29 -27.21
C MET A 4 3.91 -14.02 -27.70
N ALA A 5 2.59 -13.99 -27.62
CA ALA A 5 1.81 -12.76 -27.79
C ALA A 5 2.29 -11.75 -26.73
N ARG A 6 2.97 -10.68 -27.15
CA ARG A 6 3.23 -9.52 -26.29
C ARG A 6 1.88 -9.02 -25.80
N ARG A 7 1.67 -9.04 -24.49
CA ARG A 7 0.60 -8.25 -23.87
C ARG A 7 0.90 -6.79 -24.20
N SER A 8 0.09 -6.20 -25.06
CA SER A 8 0.12 -4.76 -25.30
C SER A 8 -0.33 -4.09 -24.00
N HIS A 9 0.60 -3.42 -23.34
CA HIS A 9 0.30 -2.64 -22.14
C HIS A 9 -0.71 -1.55 -22.51
N PRO A 10 -1.87 -1.47 -21.83
CA PRO A 10 -2.83 -0.40 -22.09
C PRO A 10 -2.15 0.97 -21.90
N PRO A 11 -2.58 1.99 -22.65
CA PRO A 11 -2.03 3.34 -22.49
C PRO A 11 -2.17 3.77 -21.04
N GLN A 12 -1.05 4.21 -20.46
CA GLN A 12 -0.99 4.66 -19.06
C GLN A 12 -2.15 5.62 -18.80
N LEU A 13 -2.90 5.37 -17.73
CA LEU A 13 -4.02 6.20 -17.29
C LEU A 13 -3.46 7.19 -16.26
N PRO A 14 -2.83 8.31 -16.66
CA PRO A 14 -2.06 9.17 -15.76
C PRO A 14 -2.89 9.68 -14.58
N LEU A 15 -4.18 9.94 -14.81
CA LEU A 15 -5.10 10.41 -13.78
C LEU A 15 -5.44 9.32 -12.75
N LEU A 16 -5.56 8.06 -13.18
CA LEU A 16 -5.78 6.93 -12.28
C LEU A 16 -4.53 6.71 -11.41
N ASN A 17 -3.35 6.71 -12.04
CA ASN A 17 -2.07 6.58 -11.34
C ASN A 17 -1.85 7.69 -10.31
N TRP A 18 -2.24 8.93 -10.61
CA TRP A 18 -2.19 10.04 -9.65
C TRP A 18 -3.08 9.82 -8.43
N SER A 19 -4.31 9.31 -8.63
CA SER A 19 -5.20 8.98 -7.52
C SER A 19 -4.62 7.86 -6.65
N LEU A 20 -4.09 6.80 -7.26
CA LEU A 20 -3.48 5.68 -6.55
C LEU A 20 -2.22 6.13 -5.79
N GLN A 21 -1.40 6.98 -6.40
CA GLN A 21 -0.20 7.54 -5.78
C GLN A 21 -0.54 8.43 -4.57
N GLY A 22 -1.59 9.25 -4.68
CA GLY A 22 -2.07 10.06 -3.56
C GLY A 22 -2.57 9.20 -2.39
N GLU A 23 -3.25 8.08 -2.69
CA GLU A 23 -3.69 7.14 -1.66
C GLU A 23 -2.52 6.40 -1.00
N ILE A 24 -1.49 6.01 -1.77
CA ILE A 24 -0.23 5.48 -1.24
C ILE A 24 0.41 6.48 -0.26
N THR A 25 0.45 7.77 -0.60
CA THR A 25 0.99 8.80 0.29
C THR A 25 0.18 8.93 1.59
N ARG A 26 -1.15 8.85 1.52
CA ARG A 26 -2.01 8.85 2.71
C ARG A 26 -1.76 7.63 3.60
N LEU A 27 -1.69 6.44 3.00
CA LEU A 27 -1.41 5.20 3.72
C LEU A 27 -0.02 5.24 4.36
N GLN A 28 0.98 5.80 3.68
CA GLN A 28 2.32 5.98 4.21
C GLN A 28 2.32 6.85 5.48
N SER A 29 1.65 8.01 5.44
CA SER A 29 1.49 8.89 6.61
C SER A 29 0.75 8.17 7.76
N GLN A 30 -0.32 7.43 7.46
CA GLN A 30 -1.04 6.64 8.46
C GLN A 30 -0.15 5.58 9.11
N ARG A 31 0.71 4.90 8.33
CA ARG A 31 1.66 3.90 8.86
C ARG A 31 2.67 4.54 9.80
N GLU A 32 3.23 5.69 9.42
CA GLU A 32 4.18 6.44 10.25
C GLU A 32 3.57 6.84 11.60
N ASP A 33 2.33 7.35 11.58
CA ASP A 33 1.58 7.67 12.79
C ASP A 33 1.32 6.44 13.67
N LEU A 34 0.92 5.32 13.07
CA LEU A 34 0.69 4.07 13.80
C LEU A 34 1.98 3.56 14.45
N VAL A 35 3.10 3.59 13.73
CA VAL A 35 4.43 3.22 14.26
C VAL A 35 4.81 4.13 15.43
N GLY A 36 4.64 5.44 15.27
CA GLY A 36 4.91 6.42 16.33
C GLY A 36 4.06 6.22 17.58
N ARG A 37 2.82 5.74 17.43
CA ARG A 37 1.94 5.40 18.57
C ARG A 37 2.33 4.07 19.20
N ILE A 38 2.61 3.04 18.40
CA ILE A 38 3.01 1.71 18.86
C ILE A 38 4.30 1.78 19.68
N SER A 39 5.28 2.58 19.26
CA SER A 39 6.57 2.71 19.95
C SER A 39 6.44 3.26 21.37
N ARG A 40 5.39 4.03 21.66
CA ARG A 40 5.10 4.61 22.98
C ARG A 40 4.31 3.67 23.90
N LEU A 41 3.84 2.53 23.39
CA LEU A 41 3.00 1.60 24.15
C LEU A 41 3.79 0.42 24.72
N LYS A 42 3.36 -0.06 25.90
CA LYS A 42 3.88 -1.29 26.52
C LYS A 42 3.69 -2.49 25.59
N ARG A 43 4.72 -3.33 25.50
CA ARG A 43 4.83 -4.50 24.60
C ARG A 43 3.60 -5.41 24.54
N PHE A 44 2.89 -5.58 25.66
CA PHE A 44 1.72 -6.49 25.75
C PHE A 44 0.41 -5.77 26.05
N SER A 45 0.31 -4.47 25.78
CA SER A 45 -0.96 -3.77 25.92
C SER A 45 -1.92 -4.18 24.79
N HIS A 46 -3.19 -4.44 25.11
CA HIS A 46 -4.22 -4.71 24.11
C HIS A 46 -4.27 -3.63 23.03
N ARG A 47 -4.07 -2.37 23.44
CA ARG A 47 -3.99 -1.23 22.51
C ARG A 47 -2.84 -1.37 21.51
N ARG A 48 -1.68 -1.87 21.94
CA ARG A 48 -0.56 -2.10 21.03
C ARG A 48 -0.89 -3.16 19.99
N VAL A 49 -1.48 -4.29 20.42
CA VAL A 49 -1.90 -5.37 19.52
C VAL A 49 -2.91 -4.87 18.49
N GLU A 50 -3.89 -4.06 18.92
CA GLU A 50 -4.86 -3.43 18.03
C GLU A 50 -4.19 -2.53 16.99
N LEU A 51 -3.26 -1.65 17.41
CA LEU A 51 -2.56 -0.75 16.49
C LEU A 51 -1.64 -1.53 15.52
N GLU A 52 -0.98 -2.59 15.98
CA GLU A 52 -0.18 -3.46 15.12
C GLU A 52 -1.04 -4.19 14.07
N ALA A 53 -2.26 -4.59 14.41
CA ALA A 53 -3.20 -5.16 13.44
C ALA A 53 -3.61 -4.12 12.38
N ARG A 54 -3.93 -2.89 12.81
CA ARG A 54 -4.22 -1.78 11.88
C ARG A 54 -3.03 -1.45 10.98
N LEU A 55 -1.81 -1.47 11.52
CA LEU A 55 -0.58 -1.24 10.75
C LEU A 55 -0.40 -2.30 9.65
N ARG A 56 -0.68 -3.57 9.95
CA ARG A 56 -0.65 -4.65 8.96
C ARG A 56 -1.67 -4.44 7.84
N ILE A 57 -2.89 -4.03 8.17
CA ILE A 57 -3.94 -3.74 7.18
C ILE A 57 -3.53 -2.59 6.27
N ALA A 58 -3.06 -1.47 6.84
CA ALA A 58 -2.60 -0.32 6.06
C ALA A 58 -1.42 -0.68 5.14
N THR A 59 -0.48 -1.49 5.64
CA THR A 59 0.67 -1.97 4.85
C THR A 59 0.22 -2.88 3.71
N ALA A 60 -0.70 -3.82 3.96
CA ALA A 60 -1.23 -4.69 2.92
C ALA A 60 -1.92 -3.89 1.81
N ARG A 61 -2.73 -2.90 2.17
CA ARG A 61 -3.41 -2.04 1.20
C ARG A 61 -2.43 -1.22 0.37
N GLN A 62 -1.37 -0.69 0.98
CA GLN A 62 -0.35 0.05 0.24
C GLN A 62 0.34 -0.84 -0.80
N LEU A 63 0.73 -2.06 -0.43
CA LEU A 63 1.35 -3.02 -1.36
C LEU A 63 0.42 -3.42 -2.50
N GLU A 64 -0.88 -3.54 -2.23
CA GLU A 64 -1.89 -3.81 -3.26
C GLU A 64 -1.96 -2.67 -4.28
N LEU A 65 -2.00 -1.41 -3.81
CA LEU A 65 -2.01 -0.24 -4.70
C LEU A 65 -0.70 -0.09 -5.49
N GLU A 66 0.45 -0.34 -4.88
CA GLU A 66 1.75 -0.33 -5.56
C GLU A 66 1.80 -1.39 -6.67
N ARG A 67 1.22 -2.58 -6.41
CA ARG A 67 1.07 -3.63 -7.42
C ARG A 67 0.12 -3.21 -8.54
N GLU A 68 -1.02 -2.61 -8.23
CA GLU A 68 -1.99 -2.11 -9.23
C GLU A 68 -1.33 -1.10 -10.19
N ILE A 69 -0.54 -0.17 -9.66
CA ILE A 69 0.23 0.79 -10.48
C ILE A 69 1.24 0.05 -11.38
N GLY A 70 1.97 -0.92 -10.83
CA GLY A 70 2.96 -1.70 -11.58
C GLY A 70 2.35 -2.57 -12.68
N GLU A 71 1.14 -3.10 -12.49
CA GLU A 71 0.41 -3.86 -13.52
C GLU A 71 -0.13 -2.95 -14.64
N GLN A 72 -0.31 -1.66 -14.38
CA GLN A 72 -0.78 -0.64 -15.33
C GLN A 72 0.34 0.13 -16.05
N SER A 73 1.61 0.01 -15.60
CA SER A 73 2.77 0.79 -16.10
C SER A 73 3.62 0.07 -17.13
#